data_AF-A0A6H9RVR5-F1
#
_entry.id   AF-A0A6H9RVR5-F1
#
_cell.length_a   1.000
_cell.length_b   1.000
_cell.length_c   1.000
_cell.angle_alpha   90.00
_cell.angle_beta   90.00
_cell.angle_gamma   90.00
#
_symmetry.space_group_name_H-M   'P 1'
#
loop_
_entity.id
_entity.type
_entity.pdbx_description
1 polymer ?
#
loop_
_entity_poly.entity_id
_entity_poly.type
_entity_poly.pdbx_seq_one_letter_code
_entity_poly.pdbx_strand_id
1 'polypeptide(L)'
;ADLYALTFEQVVDLEGFAELSSKNLLAAIVDSKKPSLARFIYALGIPDVGEETAKVLARSLGSLERVQAAVPQVLTYLPDVGLEVAHEIHSFFEDPHNRQVIKDLLRHGLEIQDQGELGAEFSASTTLGGFLDKLNIPSVGPGGAQKLADKFGSLEAVMNADWLDMRQALPEKQANAVREFFAVAANRQQAEAAEQQLRDFGMHWQSEKKVVEGLPEAGHTWVLTG
;
A
#
# COMPACT_ATOMS: atom_id res chain seq x y z
N ALA A 1 4.65 21.47 -8.85
CA ALA A 1 6.10 21.69 -8.68
C ALA A 1 6.46 23.17 -8.79
N ASP A 2 5.80 23.91 -9.68
CA ASP A 2 6.07 25.31 -10.03
C ASP A 2 6.15 26.30 -8.85
N LEU A 3 5.40 26.06 -7.76
CA LEU A 3 5.51 26.89 -6.55
C LEU A 3 6.93 26.92 -5.98
N TYR A 4 7.69 25.84 -6.10
CA TYR A 4 9.10 25.78 -5.64
C TYR A 4 10.09 26.43 -6.62
N ALA A 5 9.62 26.91 -7.77
CA ALA A 5 10.40 27.63 -8.77
C ALA A 5 10.11 29.14 -8.79
N LEU A 6 9.18 29.63 -7.97
CA LEU A 6 8.82 31.04 -7.90
C LEU A 6 10.01 31.91 -7.47
N THR A 7 10.22 33.02 -8.19
CA THR A 7 11.20 34.05 -7.82
C THR A 7 10.52 35.23 -7.13
N PHE A 8 11.31 36.06 -6.44
CA PHE A 8 10.79 37.24 -5.75
C PHE A 8 10.10 38.21 -6.72
N GLU A 9 10.69 38.41 -7.90
CA GLU A 9 10.16 39.29 -8.95
C GLU A 9 8.79 38.83 -9.43
N GLN A 10 8.55 37.52 -9.53
CA GLN A 10 7.26 36.98 -9.93
C GLN A 10 6.17 37.14 -8.87
N VAL A 11 6.55 37.25 -7.60
CA VAL A 11 5.60 37.31 -6.47
C VAL A 11 5.29 38.75 -6.08
N VAL A 12 6.29 39.64 -6.08
CA VAL A 12 6.13 41.02 -5.60
C VAL A 12 5.21 41.86 -6.49
N ASP A 13 5.11 41.51 -7.78
CA ASP A 13 4.26 42.19 -8.75
C ASP A 13 2.79 41.74 -8.69
N LEU A 14 2.45 40.76 -7.85
CA LEU A 14 1.08 40.26 -7.70
C LEU A 14 0.22 41.21 -6.84
N GLU A 15 -1.06 41.31 -7.18
CA GLU A 15 -2.02 42.10 -6.41
C GLU A 15 -2.12 41.60 -4.97
N GLY A 16 -1.99 42.52 -4.00
CA GLY A 16 -2.01 42.20 -2.57
C GLY A 16 -0.66 41.76 -2.00
N PHE A 17 0.40 41.66 -2.82
CA PHE A 17 1.76 41.38 -2.36
C PHE A 17 2.60 42.66 -2.26
N ALA A 18 3.43 42.70 -1.22
CA ALA A 18 4.43 43.71 -0.99
C ALA A 18 5.75 43.01 -0.66
N GLU A 19 6.84 43.76 -0.53
CA GLU A 19 8.17 43.18 -0.31
C GLU A 19 8.21 42.21 0.89
N LEU A 20 7.63 42.58 2.03
CA LEU A 20 7.61 41.74 3.22
C LEU A 20 6.77 40.46 3.04
N SER A 21 5.56 40.58 2.50
CA SER A 21 4.69 39.40 2.29
C SER A 21 5.26 38.44 1.24
N SER A 22 5.92 38.97 0.21
CA SER A 22 6.59 38.19 -0.83
C SER A 22 7.78 37.40 -0.26
N LYS A 23 8.63 38.06 0.54
CA LYS A 23 9.74 37.40 1.25
C LYS A 23 9.23 36.33 2.21
N ASN A 24 8.16 36.60 2.96
CA ASN A 24 7.56 35.64 3.87
C ASN A 24 7.00 34.42 3.14
N LEU A 25 6.32 34.62 1.99
CA LEU A 25 5.82 33.51 1.18
C LEU A 25 6.96 32.63 0.66
N LEU A 26 8.01 33.22 0.09
CA LEU A 26 9.15 32.47 -0.40
C LEU A 26 9.88 31.72 0.72
N ALA A 27 10.03 32.34 1.90
CA ALA A 27 10.58 31.68 3.07
C ALA A 27 9.72 30.48 3.48
N ALA A 28 8.40 30.65 3.57
CA ALA A 28 7.49 29.55 3.91
C ALA A 28 7.53 28.39 2.88
N ILE A 29 7.66 28.70 1.59
CA ILE A 29 7.84 27.70 0.53
C ILE A 29 9.15 26.92 0.75
N VAL A 30 10.26 27.61 1.03
CA VAL A 30 11.54 26.95 1.33
C VAL A 30 11.43 26.08 2.58
N ASP A 31 10.81 26.58 3.65
CA ASP A 31 10.65 25.85 4.91
C ASP A 31 9.77 24.60 4.75
N SER A 32 8.82 24.63 3.81
CA SER A 32 7.95 23.48 3.51
C SER A 32 8.63 22.31 2.77
N LYS A 33 9.90 22.45 2.34
CA LYS A 33 10.61 21.41 1.58
C LYS A 33 10.97 20.16 2.37
N LYS A 34 10.66 20.10 3.67
CA LYS A 34 10.94 18.95 4.53
C LYS A 34 9.68 18.35 5.17
N PRO A 35 8.67 17.93 4.38
CA PRO A 35 7.48 17.33 4.93
C PRO A 35 7.78 15.91 5.46
N SER A 36 7.02 15.45 6.46
CA SER A 36 6.96 14.02 6.78
C SER A 36 6.34 13.24 5.63
N LEU A 37 6.64 11.94 5.52
CA LEU A 37 6.06 11.07 4.50
C LEU A 37 4.52 11.11 4.48
N ALA A 38 3.88 11.09 5.65
CA ALA A 38 2.42 11.18 5.76
C ALA A 38 1.87 12.50 5.19
N ARG A 39 2.50 13.64 5.53
CA ARG A 39 2.08 14.96 5.00
C ARG A 39 2.31 15.05 3.50
N PHE A 40 3.41 14.47 3.01
CA PHE A 40 3.69 14.43 1.58
C PHE A 40 2.62 13.64 0.83
N ILE A 41 2.31 12.41 1.26
CA ILE A 41 1.26 11.57 0.65
C ILE A 41 -0.09 12.28 0.65
N TYR A 42 -0.48 12.87 1.77
CA TYR A 42 -1.74 13.62 1.86
C TYR A 42 -1.79 14.81 0.89
N ALA A 43 -0.68 15.54 0.77
CA ALA A 43 -0.59 16.70 -0.13
C ALA A 43 -0.60 16.33 -1.63
N LEU A 44 -0.39 15.06 -2.00
CA LEU A 44 -0.53 14.60 -3.39
C LEU A 44 -1.98 14.62 -3.87
N GLY A 45 -2.96 14.64 -2.95
CA GLY A 45 -4.38 14.69 -3.30
C GLY A 45 -4.88 13.43 -4.01
N ILE A 46 -4.40 12.26 -3.57
CA ILE A 46 -4.85 10.97 -4.10
C ILE A 46 -6.34 10.79 -3.78
N PRO A 47 -7.20 10.40 -4.75
CA PRO A 47 -8.61 10.16 -4.51
C PRO A 47 -8.83 9.18 -3.34
N ASP A 48 -9.81 9.48 -2.50
CA ASP A 48 -10.20 8.69 -1.31
C ASP A 48 -9.10 8.47 -0.25
N VAL A 49 -7.94 9.13 -0.38
CA VAL A 49 -6.87 9.11 0.62
C VAL A 49 -6.96 10.37 1.48
N GLY A 50 -7.56 10.22 2.67
CA GLY A 50 -7.54 11.24 3.70
C GLY A 50 -6.24 11.27 4.52
N GLU A 51 -6.18 12.19 5.48
CA GLU A 51 -5.02 12.34 6.37
C GLU A 51 -4.69 11.06 7.15
N GLU A 52 -5.71 10.36 7.65
CA GLU A 52 -5.52 9.10 8.40
C GLU A 52 -4.99 7.98 7.49
N THR A 53 -5.54 7.83 6.28
CA THR A 53 -5.04 6.86 5.29
C THR A 53 -3.58 7.16 4.92
N ALA A 54 -3.22 8.44 4.75
CA ALA A 54 -1.84 8.84 4.47
C ALA A 54 -0.89 8.51 5.64
N LYS A 55 -1.32 8.70 6.89
CA LYS A 55 -0.56 8.27 8.09
C LYS A 55 -0.39 6.76 8.12
N VAL A 56 -1.44 5.99 7.82
CA VAL A 56 -1.38 4.53 7.74
C VAL A 56 -0.39 4.10 6.66
N LEU A 57 -0.46 4.65 5.45
CA LEU A 57 0.48 4.34 4.36
C LEU A 57 1.93 4.61 4.78
N ALA A 58 2.19 5.80 5.33
CA ALA A 58 3.52 6.20 5.78
C ALA A 58 4.07 5.28 6.89
N ARG A 59 3.27 5.00 7.93
CA ARG A 59 3.67 4.13 9.04
C ARG A 59 3.89 2.68 8.60
N SER A 60 3.02 2.18 7.74
CA SER A 60 2.99 0.76 7.36
C SER A 60 4.09 0.43 6.35
N LEU A 61 4.18 1.22 5.28
CA LEU A 61 5.11 0.98 4.16
C LEU A 61 6.46 1.67 4.37
N GLY A 62 6.54 2.67 5.25
CA GLY A 62 7.78 3.26 5.74
C GLY A 62 8.57 4.10 4.73
N SER A 63 8.25 4.07 3.44
CA SER A 63 9.02 4.77 2.41
C SER A 63 8.12 5.16 1.23
N LEU A 64 8.41 6.27 0.58
CA LEU A 64 7.67 6.67 -0.62
C LEU A 64 7.77 5.61 -1.71
N GLU A 65 8.93 4.98 -1.90
CA GLU A 65 9.16 3.98 -2.94
C GLU A 65 8.22 2.78 -2.79
N ARG A 66 8.05 2.25 -1.56
CA ARG A 66 7.08 1.18 -1.30
C ARG A 66 5.64 1.62 -1.51
N VAL A 67 5.28 2.85 -1.13
CA VAL A 67 3.94 3.41 -1.37
C VAL A 67 3.65 3.53 -2.86
N GLN A 68 4.62 3.99 -3.66
CA GLN A 68 4.49 4.12 -5.12
C GLN A 68 4.39 2.77 -5.83
N ALA A 69 5.12 1.75 -5.34
CA ALA A 69 5.17 0.45 -5.97
C ALA A 69 4.01 -0.49 -5.57
N ALA A 70 3.38 -0.26 -4.42
CA ALA A 70 2.41 -1.19 -3.84
C ALA A 70 1.23 -1.47 -4.78
N VAL A 71 0.99 -2.75 -5.08
CA VAL A 71 -0.17 -3.21 -5.86
C VAL A 71 -1.41 -3.30 -4.98
N PRO A 72 -2.63 -3.26 -5.55
CA PRO A 72 -3.86 -3.24 -4.77
C PRO A 72 -3.97 -4.38 -3.75
N GLN A 73 -3.55 -5.59 -4.12
CA GLN A 73 -3.58 -6.75 -3.23
C GLN A 73 -2.72 -6.54 -1.97
N VAL A 74 -1.57 -5.88 -2.10
CA VAL A 74 -0.69 -5.53 -0.97
C VAL A 74 -1.32 -4.42 -0.12
N LEU A 75 -1.83 -3.37 -0.77
CA LEU A 75 -2.45 -2.24 -0.10
C LEU A 75 -3.66 -2.64 0.77
N THR A 76 -4.46 -3.63 0.34
CA THR A 76 -5.62 -4.07 1.15
C THR A 76 -5.25 -4.75 2.47
N TYR A 77 -3.97 -5.06 2.73
CA TYR A 77 -3.54 -5.52 4.06
C TYR A 77 -3.40 -4.38 5.06
N LEU A 78 -3.35 -3.13 4.61
CA LEU A 78 -3.29 -1.98 5.50
C LEU A 78 -4.67 -1.78 6.16
N PRO A 79 -4.70 -1.38 7.44
CA PRO A 79 -5.95 -1.09 8.14
C PRO A 79 -6.68 0.04 7.42
N ASP A 80 -8.00 -0.10 7.34
CA ASP A 80 -8.90 0.87 6.70
C ASP A 80 -8.66 1.13 5.20
N VAL A 81 -7.83 0.31 4.53
CA VAL A 81 -7.63 0.36 3.08
C VAL A 81 -8.40 -0.77 2.40
N GLY A 82 -9.57 -0.42 1.84
CA GLY A 82 -10.39 -1.30 1.02
C GLY A 82 -9.89 -1.43 -0.42
N LEU A 83 -10.56 -2.29 -1.20
CA LEU A 83 -10.18 -2.54 -2.59
C LEU A 83 -10.30 -1.27 -3.46
N GLU A 84 -11.32 -0.44 -3.24
CA GLU A 84 -11.53 0.81 -3.97
C GLU A 84 -10.37 1.78 -3.75
N VAL A 85 -10.09 2.12 -2.49
CA VAL A 85 -8.96 2.99 -2.10
C VAL A 85 -7.62 2.44 -2.59
N ALA A 86 -7.42 1.11 -2.50
CA ALA A 86 -6.21 0.47 -2.99
C ALA A 86 -6.00 0.66 -4.51
N HIS A 87 -7.07 0.60 -5.30
CA HIS A 87 -7.01 0.87 -6.73
C HIS A 87 -6.77 2.35 -7.04
N GLU A 88 -7.38 3.27 -6.30
CA GLU A 88 -7.14 4.71 -6.47
C GLU A 88 -5.67 5.08 -6.19
N ILE A 89 -5.10 4.56 -5.09
CA ILE A 89 -3.68 4.73 -4.77
C ILE A 89 -2.80 4.18 -5.89
N HIS A 90 -3.04 2.93 -6.31
CA HIS A 90 -2.23 2.29 -7.34
C HIS A 90 -2.33 3.03 -8.68
N SER A 91 -3.54 3.39 -9.10
CA SER A 91 -3.80 4.10 -10.36
C SER A 91 -3.16 5.48 -10.36
N PHE A 92 -3.20 6.19 -9.22
CA PHE A 92 -2.54 7.48 -9.07
C PHE A 92 -1.03 7.38 -9.33
N PHE A 93 -0.36 6.35 -8.82
CA PHE A 93 1.09 6.17 -9.01
C PHE A 93 1.47 5.52 -10.35
N GLU A 94 0.54 4.86 -11.04
CA GLU A 94 0.76 4.39 -12.41
C GLU A 94 0.60 5.51 -13.45
N ASP A 95 -0.14 6.57 -13.13
CA ASP A 95 -0.30 7.72 -14.01
C ASP A 95 1.06 8.42 -14.29
N PRO A 96 1.48 8.52 -15.57
CA PRO A 96 2.76 9.14 -15.94
C PRO A 96 2.88 10.62 -15.53
N HIS A 97 1.79 11.37 -15.55
CA HIS A 97 1.77 12.77 -15.14
C HIS A 97 2.02 12.90 -13.64
N ASN A 98 1.33 12.12 -12.81
CA ASN A 98 1.54 12.14 -11.35
C ASN A 98 2.97 11.74 -10.99
N ARG A 99 3.52 10.68 -11.61
CA ARG A 99 4.92 10.30 -11.43
C ARG A 99 5.88 11.41 -11.80
N GLN A 100 5.61 12.12 -12.89
CA GLN A 100 6.42 13.25 -13.33
C GLN A 100 6.37 14.39 -12.31
N VAL A 101 5.18 14.75 -11.81
CA VAL A 101 5.00 15.78 -10.78
C VAL A 101 5.80 15.45 -9.51
N ILE A 102 5.72 14.20 -9.01
CA ILE A 102 6.50 13.74 -7.85
C ILE A 102 8.00 13.90 -8.12
N LYS A 103 8.46 13.45 -9.30
CA LYS A 103 9.87 13.54 -9.69
C LYS A 103 10.35 15.00 -9.79
N ASP A 104 9.49 15.91 -10.22
CA ASP A 104 9.80 17.34 -10.28
C ASP A 104 9.85 17.96 -8.88
N LEU A 105 8.91 17.61 -7.99
CA LEU A 105 8.94 18.03 -6.58
C LEU A 105 10.24 17.64 -5.88
N LEU A 106 10.67 16.37 -6.05
CA LEU A 106 11.94 15.89 -5.50
C LEU A 106 13.15 16.63 -6.11
N ARG A 107 13.13 16.91 -7.41
CA ARG A 107 14.18 17.70 -8.10
C ARG A 107 14.28 19.14 -7.61
N HIS A 108 13.19 19.73 -7.12
CA HIS A 108 13.19 21.06 -6.52
C HIS A 108 13.71 21.09 -5.07
N GLY A 109 14.30 19.99 -4.59
CA GLY A 109 14.95 19.89 -3.28
C GLY A 109 13.99 19.57 -2.14
N LEU A 110 12.86 18.93 -2.44
CA LEU A 110 11.96 18.40 -1.42
C LEU A 110 12.59 17.14 -0.82
N GLU A 111 12.87 17.17 0.48
CA GLU A 111 13.48 16.09 1.26
C GLU A 111 12.41 15.48 2.17
N ILE A 112 11.81 14.36 1.74
CA ILE A 112 10.78 13.68 2.53
C ILE A 112 11.40 13.04 3.77
N GLN A 113 10.90 13.45 4.93
CA GLN A 113 11.33 12.96 6.25
C GLN A 113 10.52 11.74 6.69
N ASP A 114 10.93 11.13 7.81
CA ASP A 114 10.26 9.99 8.46
C ASP A 114 10.17 8.74 7.56
N GLN A 115 11.17 8.56 6.68
CA GLN A 115 11.33 7.36 5.88
C GLN A 115 12.18 6.32 6.62
N GLY A 116 11.89 5.04 6.39
CA GLY A 116 12.58 3.93 7.01
C GLY A 116 12.10 2.56 6.54
N GLU A 117 12.19 1.61 7.46
CA GLU A 117 11.81 0.22 7.25
C GLU A 117 10.29 0.04 7.20
N LEU A 118 9.85 -1.12 6.68
CA LEU A 118 8.48 -1.56 6.82
C LEU A 118 8.09 -1.54 8.31
N GLY A 119 6.89 -1.05 8.61
CA GLY A 119 6.30 -1.13 9.95
C GLY A 119 6.34 -2.57 10.46
N ALA A 120 6.82 -2.78 11.67
CA ALA A 120 7.07 -4.11 12.21
C ALA A 120 5.78 -4.94 12.33
N GLU A 121 4.63 -4.28 12.55
CA GLU A 121 3.32 -4.92 12.56
C GLU A 121 2.92 -5.53 11.20
N PHE A 122 3.57 -5.13 10.11
CA PHE A 122 3.37 -5.67 8.77
C PHE A 122 4.40 -6.72 8.35
N SER A 123 5.46 -6.92 9.14
CA SER A 123 6.48 -7.95 8.87
C SER A 123 5.89 -9.34 9.02
N ALA A 124 5.92 -10.14 7.95
CA ALA A 124 5.30 -11.47 7.89
C ALA A 124 3.85 -11.49 8.42
N SER A 125 3.09 -10.45 8.07
CA SER A 125 1.71 -10.22 8.53
C SER A 125 0.65 -10.93 7.68
N THR A 126 1.04 -11.45 6.52
CA THR A 126 0.12 -12.11 5.58
C THR A 126 0.04 -13.63 5.80
N THR A 127 -0.98 -14.25 5.22
CA THR A 127 -1.14 -15.71 5.12
C THR A 127 -1.55 -16.07 3.69
N LEU A 128 -1.26 -17.30 3.26
CA LEU A 128 -1.71 -17.77 1.95
C LEU A 128 -3.24 -17.72 1.82
N GLY A 129 -3.98 -18.10 2.86
CA GLY A 129 -5.44 -18.01 2.88
C GLY A 129 -5.95 -16.58 2.73
N GLY A 130 -5.36 -15.63 3.48
CA GLY A 130 -5.71 -14.21 3.35
C GLY A 130 -5.32 -13.63 1.99
N PHE A 131 -4.22 -14.09 1.39
CA PHE A 131 -3.81 -13.67 0.06
C PHE A 131 -4.77 -14.16 -1.03
N LEU A 132 -5.15 -15.44 -0.99
CA LEU A 132 -6.12 -16.03 -1.91
C LEU A 132 -7.49 -15.36 -1.82
N ASP A 133 -7.92 -14.94 -0.62
CA ASP A 133 -9.14 -14.16 -0.42
C ASP A 133 -9.04 -12.78 -1.12
N LYS A 134 -7.89 -12.11 -0.98
CA LYS A 134 -7.61 -10.80 -1.60
C LYS A 134 -7.43 -10.83 -3.12
N LEU A 135 -7.27 -12.01 -3.72
CA LEU A 135 -7.36 -12.16 -5.17
C LEU A 135 -8.80 -11.95 -5.68
N ASN A 136 -9.80 -11.91 -4.79
CA ASN A 136 -11.21 -11.70 -5.12
C ASN A 136 -11.74 -12.70 -6.17
N ILE A 137 -11.34 -13.97 -6.05
CA ILE A 137 -11.77 -15.04 -6.96
C ILE A 137 -13.30 -15.19 -6.85
N PRO A 138 -14.05 -15.15 -7.96
CA PRO A 138 -15.51 -15.21 -7.93
C PRO A 138 -16.02 -16.42 -7.12
N SER A 139 -17.02 -16.20 -6.25
CA SER A 139 -17.63 -17.23 -5.39
C SER A 139 -16.71 -17.86 -4.33
N VAL A 140 -15.44 -17.46 -4.22
CA VAL A 140 -14.51 -17.91 -3.19
C VAL A 140 -14.36 -16.81 -2.16
N GLY A 141 -14.92 -17.00 -0.98
CA GLY A 141 -14.69 -16.13 0.17
C GLY A 141 -13.61 -16.66 1.12
N PRO A 142 -13.46 -16.06 2.31
CA PRO A 142 -12.35 -16.35 3.23
C PRO A 142 -12.25 -17.84 3.62
N GLY A 143 -13.39 -18.49 3.85
CA GLY A 143 -13.41 -19.92 4.21
C GLY A 143 -12.99 -20.86 3.06
N GLY A 144 -13.24 -20.46 1.80
CA GLY A 144 -12.77 -21.22 0.64
C GLY A 144 -11.28 -20.99 0.41
N ALA A 145 -10.84 -19.74 0.53
CA ALA A 145 -9.44 -19.36 0.44
C ALA A 145 -8.58 -20.08 1.50
N GLN A 146 -9.07 -20.18 2.74
CA GLN A 146 -8.37 -20.93 3.79
C GLN A 146 -8.28 -22.43 3.48
N LYS A 147 -9.33 -23.07 2.98
CA LYS A 147 -9.29 -24.48 2.57
C LYS A 147 -8.28 -24.76 1.46
N LEU A 148 -8.17 -23.84 0.50
CA LEU A 148 -7.14 -23.91 -0.54
C LEU A 148 -5.74 -23.82 0.09
N ALA A 149 -5.53 -22.88 0.99
CA ALA A 149 -4.25 -22.72 1.68
C ALA A 149 -3.86 -23.98 2.48
N ASP A 150 -4.81 -24.55 3.24
CA ASP A 150 -4.58 -25.75 4.05
C ASP A 150 -4.26 -26.99 3.19
N LYS A 151 -4.92 -27.12 2.02
CA LYS A 151 -4.73 -28.27 1.12
C LYS A 151 -3.44 -28.17 0.31
N PHE A 152 -3.11 -26.99 -0.22
CA PHE A 152 -2.08 -26.83 -1.25
C PHE A 152 -0.78 -26.19 -0.74
N GLY A 153 -0.82 -25.41 0.34
CA GLY A 153 0.36 -24.85 1.00
C GLY A 153 1.15 -23.76 0.24
N SER A 154 0.90 -23.55 -1.07
CA SER A 154 1.53 -22.50 -1.88
C SER A 154 0.60 -22.00 -2.99
N LEU A 155 0.82 -20.78 -3.48
CA LEU A 155 0.08 -20.22 -4.62
C LEU A 155 0.32 -21.07 -5.89
N GLU A 156 1.57 -21.45 -6.14
CA GLU A 156 1.94 -22.28 -7.30
C GLU A 156 1.16 -23.60 -7.32
N ALA A 157 1.06 -24.28 -6.18
CA ALA A 157 0.30 -25.52 -6.07
C ALA A 157 -1.21 -25.29 -6.31
N VAL A 158 -1.78 -24.18 -5.84
CA VAL A 158 -3.19 -23.83 -6.12
C VAL A 158 -3.41 -23.58 -7.61
N MET A 159 -2.52 -22.84 -8.27
CA MET A 159 -2.63 -22.50 -9.69
C MET A 159 -2.49 -23.72 -10.62
N ASN A 160 -1.69 -24.70 -10.21
CA ASN A 160 -1.38 -25.90 -10.99
C ASN A 160 -2.17 -27.14 -10.54
N ALA A 161 -3.06 -26.99 -9.55
CA ALA A 161 -3.87 -28.07 -9.02
C ALA A 161 -4.76 -28.73 -10.09
N ASP A 162 -4.81 -30.05 -10.09
CA ASP A 162 -5.73 -30.79 -10.94
C ASP A 162 -7.18 -30.70 -10.43
N TRP A 163 -8.12 -31.15 -11.27
CA TRP A 163 -9.55 -31.08 -10.95
C TRP A 163 -9.93 -31.93 -9.72
N LEU A 164 -9.32 -33.09 -9.55
CA LEU A 164 -9.66 -34.01 -8.48
C LEU A 164 -9.24 -33.42 -7.13
N ASP A 165 -8.01 -32.90 -7.04
CA ASP A 165 -7.51 -32.24 -5.84
C ASP A 165 -8.30 -30.97 -5.52
N MET A 166 -8.66 -30.18 -6.54
CA MET A 166 -9.49 -28.98 -6.34
C MET A 166 -10.86 -29.32 -5.75
N ARG A 167 -11.49 -30.40 -6.21
CA ARG A 167 -12.81 -30.84 -5.71
C ARG A 167 -12.77 -31.46 -4.32
N GLN A 168 -11.61 -31.96 -3.88
CA GLN A 168 -11.42 -32.38 -2.49
C GLN A 168 -11.36 -31.16 -1.54
N ALA A 169 -10.82 -30.03 -2.01
CA ALA A 169 -10.76 -28.81 -1.22
C ALA A 169 -12.07 -28.02 -1.22
N LEU A 170 -12.73 -27.92 -2.38
CA LEU A 170 -13.83 -26.98 -2.62
C LEU A 170 -15.08 -27.61 -3.28
N PRO A 171 -16.28 -27.06 -3.00
CA PRO A 171 -17.48 -27.34 -3.79
C PRO A 171 -17.30 -27.02 -5.28
N GLU A 172 -18.08 -27.66 -6.13
CA GLU A 172 -17.89 -27.62 -7.60
C GLU A 172 -17.87 -26.21 -8.17
N LYS A 173 -18.82 -25.37 -7.76
CA LYS A 173 -18.92 -23.98 -8.19
C LYS A 173 -17.65 -23.19 -7.88
N GLN A 174 -17.10 -23.36 -6.68
CA GLN A 174 -15.90 -22.67 -6.23
C GLN A 174 -14.66 -23.22 -6.94
N ALA A 175 -14.55 -24.54 -7.06
CA ALA A 175 -13.47 -25.20 -7.80
C ALA A 175 -13.40 -24.74 -9.27
N ASN A 176 -14.54 -24.63 -9.94
CA ASN A 176 -14.61 -24.09 -11.30
C ASN A 176 -14.16 -22.63 -11.35
N ALA A 177 -14.63 -21.78 -10.45
CA ALA A 177 -14.25 -20.37 -10.43
C ALA A 177 -12.75 -20.15 -10.21
N VAL A 178 -12.10 -20.94 -9.34
CA VAL A 178 -10.63 -20.89 -9.15
C VAL A 178 -9.90 -21.27 -10.45
N ARG A 179 -10.36 -22.33 -11.12
CA ARG A 179 -9.75 -22.78 -12.39
C ARG A 179 -9.94 -21.77 -13.51
N GLU A 180 -11.13 -21.21 -13.65
CA GLU A 180 -11.43 -20.16 -14.64
C GLU A 180 -10.61 -18.91 -14.37
N PHE A 181 -10.50 -18.50 -13.10
CA PHE A 181 -9.69 -17.36 -12.71
C PHE A 181 -8.22 -17.54 -13.09
N PHE A 182 -7.60 -18.68 -12.76
CA PHE A 182 -6.20 -18.95 -13.10
C PHE A 182 -5.99 -19.45 -14.54
N ALA A 183 -7.05 -19.75 -15.30
CA ALA A 183 -6.92 -19.98 -16.75
C ALA A 183 -6.59 -18.70 -17.51
N VAL A 184 -6.91 -17.53 -16.94
CA VAL A 184 -6.55 -16.22 -17.50
C VAL A 184 -5.10 -15.91 -17.14
N ALA A 185 -4.23 -15.78 -18.15
CA ALA A 185 -2.80 -15.54 -17.95
C ALA A 185 -2.50 -14.24 -17.18
N ALA A 186 -3.28 -13.18 -17.41
CA ALA A 186 -3.13 -11.91 -16.69
C ALA A 186 -3.36 -12.07 -15.18
N ASN A 187 -4.37 -12.86 -14.77
CA ASN A 187 -4.66 -13.11 -13.36
C ASN A 187 -3.54 -13.90 -12.68
N ARG A 188 -2.94 -14.89 -13.37
CA ARG A 188 -1.77 -15.62 -12.86
C ARG A 188 -0.60 -14.67 -12.64
N GLN A 189 -0.26 -13.88 -13.66
CA GLN A 189 0.84 -12.92 -13.58
C GLN A 189 0.63 -11.89 -12.48
N GLN A 190 -0.59 -11.37 -12.31
CA GLN A 190 -0.92 -10.44 -11.24
C GLN A 190 -0.79 -11.10 -9.85
N ALA A 191 -1.27 -12.34 -9.69
CA ALA A 191 -1.14 -13.06 -8.43
C ALA A 191 0.33 -13.35 -8.08
N GLU A 192 1.12 -13.79 -9.05
CA GLU A 192 2.56 -14.04 -8.89
C GLU A 192 3.32 -12.74 -8.56
N ALA A 193 3.03 -11.64 -9.27
CA ALA A 193 3.66 -10.35 -9.02
C ALA A 193 3.30 -9.79 -7.64
N ALA A 194 2.04 -9.94 -7.21
CA ALA A 194 1.60 -9.53 -5.89
C ALA A 194 2.24 -10.37 -4.77
N GLU A 195 2.35 -11.69 -4.95
CA GLU A 195 3.08 -12.54 -3.99
C GLU A 195 4.56 -12.16 -3.92
N GLN A 196 5.21 -11.93 -5.07
CA GLN A 196 6.60 -11.50 -5.11
C GLN A 196 6.79 -10.17 -4.39
N GLN A 197 5.90 -9.20 -4.61
CA GLN A 197 5.99 -7.92 -3.90
C GLN A 197 5.79 -8.07 -2.39
N LEU A 198 4.91 -8.97 -1.92
CA LEU A 198 4.81 -9.27 -0.49
C LEU A 198 6.13 -9.83 0.07
N ARG A 199 6.87 -10.62 -0.71
CA ARG A 199 8.20 -11.12 -0.32
C ARG A 199 9.20 -9.97 -0.27
N ASP A 200 9.27 -9.16 -1.31
CA ASP A 200 10.19 -8.02 -1.42
C ASP A 200 9.96 -6.99 -0.31
N PHE A 201 8.72 -6.80 0.11
CA PHE A 201 8.37 -5.91 1.23
C PHE A 201 8.61 -6.55 2.59
N GLY A 202 8.81 -7.87 2.68
CA GLY A 202 8.94 -8.59 3.95
C GLY A 202 7.60 -8.91 4.63
N MET A 203 6.48 -8.77 3.93
CA MET A 203 5.13 -9.03 4.43
C MET A 203 4.67 -10.49 4.26
N HIS A 204 5.34 -11.24 3.38
CA HIS A 204 4.98 -12.61 3.01
C HIS A 204 4.95 -13.58 4.20
N TRP A 205 4.08 -14.59 4.15
CA TRP A 205 3.90 -15.59 5.21
C TRP A 205 5.12 -16.49 5.48
N GLN A 206 6.13 -16.46 4.61
CA GLN A 206 7.43 -17.12 4.82
C GLN A 206 8.54 -16.16 5.26
N SER A 207 8.25 -14.86 5.38
CA SER A 207 9.22 -13.86 5.84
C SER A 207 9.44 -13.96 7.36
N GLU A 208 10.56 -13.42 7.83
CA GLU A 208 10.84 -13.32 9.26
C GLU A 208 9.93 -12.26 9.92
N LYS A 209 9.40 -12.57 11.11
CA LYS A 209 8.67 -11.59 11.92
C LYS A 209 9.65 -10.68 12.62
N LYS A 210 9.60 -9.38 12.33
CA LYS A 210 10.23 -8.35 13.16
C LYS A 210 9.42 -8.20 14.46
N VAL A 211 10.00 -8.59 15.59
CA VAL A 211 9.42 -8.33 16.92
C VAL A 211 9.91 -6.96 17.36
N VAL A 212 8.98 -6.04 17.66
CA VAL A 212 9.33 -4.79 18.35
C VAL A 212 9.51 -5.12 19.82
N GLU A 213 10.73 -5.10 20.33
CA GLU A 213 10.96 -5.09 21.77
C GLU A 213 10.40 -3.78 22.36
N GLY A 214 9.36 -3.88 23.22
CA GLY A 214 8.97 -2.78 24.11
C GLY A 214 7.58 -2.16 23.97
N LEU A 215 6.59 -2.80 23.33
CA LEU A 215 5.18 -2.39 23.45
C LEU A 215 4.38 -3.45 24.23
N PRO A 216 3.79 -3.13 25.39
CA PRO A 216 2.95 -4.07 26.12
C PRO A 216 1.64 -4.29 25.36
N GLU A 217 1.57 -5.44 24.71
CA GLU A 217 0.37 -6.25 24.44
C GLU A 217 -0.95 -5.52 24.11
N ALA A 218 -1.12 -5.17 22.84
CA ALA A 218 -2.45 -4.98 22.27
C ALA A 218 -3.11 -6.37 22.06
N GLY A 219 -3.64 -6.97 23.12
CA GLY A 219 -4.33 -8.27 23.00
C GLY A 219 -4.86 -8.92 24.27
N HIS A 220 -4.52 -8.45 25.46
CA HIS A 220 -5.00 -9.06 26.71
C HIS A 220 -5.86 -8.09 27.51
N THR A 221 -7.19 -8.18 27.32
CA THR A 221 -8.17 -7.61 28.25
C THR A 221 -8.14 -8.44 29.54
N TRP A 222 -7.39 -7.99 30.53
CA TRP A 222 -7.46 -8.55 31.87
C TRP A 222 -8.74 -8.06 32.56
N VAL A 223 -9.69 -8.97 32.78
CA VAL A 223 -10.84 -8.72 33.64
C VAL A 223 -10.43 -9.05 35.08
N LEU A 224 -10.20 -8.02 35.89
CA LEU A 224 -10.05 -8.16 37.33
C LEU A 224 -11.45 -8.23 37.96
N THR A 225 -11.92 -9.45 38.26
CA THR A 225 -13.02 -9.61 39.22
C THR A 225 -12.41 -9.66 40.62
N GLY A 226 -12.73 -8.66 41.44
CA GLY A 226 -12.52 -8.67 42.89
C GLY A 226 -13.60 -9.46 43.63
#